data_AF-A0A1W9G4T9-F1
#
_entry.id   AF-A0A1W9G4T9-F1
#
_cell.length_a   1.000
_cell.length_b   1.000
_cell.length_c   1.000
_cell.angle_alpha   90.00
_cell.angle_beta   90.00
_cell.angle_gamma   90.00
#
_symmetry.space_group_name_H-M   'P 1'
#
loop_
_entity.id
_entity.type
_entity.pdbx_description
1 polymer ?
#
loop_
_entity_poly.entity_id
_entity_poly.type
_entity_poly.pdbx_seq_one_letter_code
_entity_poly.pdbx_strand_id
1 'polypeptide(L)'
;MPPDQHAGLEDAQLVARSLKQDHEAFGRLIDRHASTIINLAYRMVGNQAEAEDLAQEAFLTAFKALSTFRADSKFSTWLYRIAANKCKDWLRARRPGLGQHDVDIEETLDHHVFQEQTPEHLLSQQQVAQELEQAIQRLPPLYREAFVLKHVEGLSYEEMEEILGVNGDTLKMRVYKGRLQLSRELASLNPSR
;
A
#
# COMPACT_ATOMS: atom_id res chain seq x y z
N MET A 1 -23.64 7.50 9.60
CA MET A 1 -22.94 6.36 9.00
C MET A 1 -21.59 6.82 8.49
N PRO A 2 -20.52 6.00 8.62
CA PRO A 2 -19.19 6.39 8.19
C PRO A 2 -19.05 6.44 6.66
N PRO A 3 -18.26 7.39 6.11
CA PRO A 3 -18.14 7.66 4.67
C PRO A 3 -17.62 6.49 3.83
N ASP A 4 -16.80 5.59 4.40
CA ASP A 4 -16.27 4.40 3.69
C ASP A 4 -17.34 3.39 3.25
N GLN A 5 -18.50 3.36 3.92
CA GLN A 5 -19.57 2.42 3.56
C GLN A 5 -20.30 2.83 2.27
N HIS A 6 -20.37 4.13 1.97
CA HIS A 6 -20.97 4.62 0.73
C HIS A 6 -20.09 4.32 -0.48
N ALA A 7 -18.76 4.47 -0.34
CA ALA A 7 -17.82 4.16 -1.41
C ALA A 7 -17.86 2.68 -1.81
N GLY A 8 -17.96 1.77 -0.83
CA GLY A 8 -18.06 0.33 -1.08
C GLY A 8 -19.36 -0.09 -1.77
N LEU A 9 -20.49 0.55 -1.44
CA LEU A 9 -21.79 0.27 -2.09
C LEU A 9 -21.81 0.74 -3.55
N GLU A 10 -21.21 1.89 -3.84
CA GLU A 10 -21.09 2.42 -5.20
C GLU A 10 -20.18 1.53 -6.07
N ASP A 11 -19.04 1.09 -5.51
CA ASP A 11 -18.13 0.18 -6.20
C ASP A 11 -18.82 -1.15 -6.53
N ALA A 12 -19.61 -1.72 -5.60
CA ALA A 12 -20.36 -2.95 -5.84
C ALA A 12 -21.36 -2.82 -7.01
N GLN A 13 -22.02 -1.65 -7.12
CA GLN A 13 -22.94 -1.37 -8.23
C GLN A 13 -22.20 -1.25 -9.56
N LEU A 14 -21.07 -0.54 -9.58
CA LEU A 14 -20.25 -0.39 -10.78
C LEU A 14 -19.67 -1.74 -11.24
N VAL A 15 -19.24 -2.60 -10.31
CA VAL A 15 -18.81 -3.97 -10.62
C VAL A 15 -19.95 -4.78 -11.24
N ALA A 16 -21.15 -4.75 -10.63
CA ALA A 16 -22.31 -5.50 -11.15
C ALA A 16 -22.71 -5.06 -12.57
N ARG A 17 -22.57 -3.76 -12.88
CA ARG A 17 -22.76 -3.24 -14.24
C ARG A 17 -21.65 -3.68 -15.18
N SER A 18 -20.39 -3.58 -14.75
CA SER A 18 -19.23 -3.98 -15.54
C SER A 18 -19.29 -5.45 -15.95
N LEU A 19 -19.76 -6.34 -15.06
CA LEU A 19 -19.98 -7.76 -15.35
C LEU A 19 -21.02 -7.99 -16.45
N LYS A 20 -21.95 -7.05 -16.65
CA LYS A 20 -22.92 -7.03 -17.75
C LYS A 20 -22.38 -6.36 -19.02
N GLN A 21 -21.05 -6.26 -19.17
CA GLN A 21 -20.35 -5.65 -20.32
C GLN A 21 -20.56 -4.13 -20.43
N ASP A 22 -20.89 -3.45 -19.33
CA ASP A 22 -20.90 -2.00 -19.26
C ASP A 22 -19.47 -1.47 -19.05
N HIS A 23 -18.78 -1.14 -20.14
CA HIS A 23 -17.40 -0.65 -20.08
C HIS A 23 -17.27 0.72 -19.41
N GLU A 24 -18.31 1.57 -19.47
CA GLU A 24 -18.29 2.86 -18.79
C GLU A 24 -18.30 2.69 -17.28
N ALA A 25 -19.03 1.69 -16.77
CA ALA A 25 -19.02 1.36 -15.36
C ALA A 25 -17.63 0.94 -14.86
N PHE A 26 -16.86 0.23 -15.69
CA PHE A 26 -15.48 -0.11 -15.33
C PHE A 26 -14.56 1.12 -15.41
N GLY A 27 -14.72 1.98 -16.42
CA GLY A 27 -14.01 3.26 -16.49
C GLY A 27 -14.18 4.09 -15.21
N ARG A 28 -15.41 4.14 -14.67
CA ARG A 28 -15.70 4.80 -13.40
C ARG A 28 -15.01 4.15 -12.20
N LEU A 29 -14.82 2.83 -12.19
CA LEU A 29 -14.00 2.15 -11.18
C LEU A 29 -12.53 2.58 -11.30
N ILE A 30 -12.00 2.67 -12.52
CA ILE A 30 -10.62 3.14 -12.74
C ILE A 30 -10.48 4.56 -12.21
N ASP A 31 -11.33 5.50 -12.62
CA ASP A 31 -11.24 6.91 -12.23
C ASP A 31 -11.22 7.10 -10.70
N ARG A 32 -12.01 6.30 -9.99
CA ARG A 32 -12.10 6.34 -8.52
C ARG A 32 -10.85 5.82 -7.83
N HIS A 33 -10.20 4.81 -8.40
CA HIS A 33 -9.10 4.09 -7.76
C HIS A 33 -7.72 4.44 -8.32
N ALA A 34 -7.64 5.15 -9.45
CA ALA A 34 -6.39 5.43 -10.17
C ALA A 34 -5.34 6.11 -9.29
N SER A 35 -5.71 7.23 -8.64
CA SER A 35 -4.81 7.97 -7.74
C SER A 35 -4.25 7.07 -6.64
N THR A 36 -5.11 6.30 -5.99
CA THR A 36 -4.73 5.43 -4.87
C THR A 36 -3.81 4.29 -5.31
N ILE A 37 -4.09 3.64 -6.44
CA ILE A 37 -3.26 2.55 -6.96
C ILE A 37 -1.91 3.05 -7.47
N ILE A 38 -1.87 4.22 -8.13
CA ILE A 38 -0.60 4.86 -8.54
C ILE A 38 0.23 5.22 -7.31
N ASN A 39 -0.38 5.81 -6.28
CA ASN A 39 0.30 6.17 -5.04
C ASN A 39 0.84 4.95 -4.30
N LEU A 40 0.06 3.87 -4.21
CA LEU A 40 0.50 2.59 -3.66
C LEU A 40 1.74 2.09 -4.43
N ALA A 41 1.63 2.01 -5.75
CA ALA A 41 2.72 1.53 -6.60
C ALA A 41 3.98 2.39 -6.43
N TYR A 42 3.85 3.72 -6.42
CA TYR A 42 4.95 4.65 -6.21
C TYR A 42 5.62 4.46 -4.85
N ARG A 43 4.84 4.30 -3.77
CA ARG A 43 5.38 4.02 -2.43
C ARG A 43 6.09 2.67 -2.36
N MET A 44 5.67 1.68 -3.15
CA MET A 44 6.35 0.38 -3.21
C MET A 44 7.64 0.45 -4.03
N VAL A 45 7.63 1.06 -5.21
CA VAL A 45 8.72 0.97 -6.20
C VAL A 45 9.65 2.18 -6.26
N GLY A 46 9.21 3.34 -5.76
CA GLY A 46 9.99 4.58 -5.67
C GLY A 46 10.27 5.28 -7.00
N ASN A 47 9.57 4.93 -8.07
CA ASN A 47 9.70 5.57 -9.38
C ASN A 47 8.31 5.84 -9.96
N GLN A 48 8.05 7.08 -10.36
CA GLN A 48 6.73 7.53 -10.83
C GLN A 48 6.31 6.86 -12.14
N ALA A 49 7.20 6.80 -13.14
CA ALA A 49 6.87 6.21 -14.44
C ALA A 49 6.55 4.71 -14.29
N GLU A 50 7.38 3.99 -13.54
CA GLU A 50 7.15 2.58 -13.26
C GLU A 50 5.88 2.35 -12.44
N ALA A 51 5.54 3.26 -11.52
CA ALA A 51 4.31 3.19 -10.75
C ALA A 51 3.06 3.35 -11.62
N GLU A 52 3.09 4.30 -12.56
CA GLU A 52 2.00 4.50 -13.52
C GLU A 52 1.83 3.29 -14.44
N ASP A 53 2.93 2.71 -14.94
CA ASP A 53 2.90 1.51 -15.77
C ASP A 53 2.36 0.29 -15.00
N LEU A 54 2.82 0.07 -13.77
CA LEU A 54 2.35 -1.01 -12.92
C LEU A 54 0.88 -0.84 -12.53
N ALA A 55 0.42 0.39 -12.29
CA ALA A 55 -0.99 0.69 -12.04
C ALA A 55 -1.85 0.36 -13.27
N GLN A 56 -1.41 0.76 -14.47
CA GLN A 56 -2.08 0.41 -15.72
C GLN A 56 -2.18 -1.11 -15.91
N GLU A 57 -1.08 -1.84 -15.70
CA GLU A 57 -1.09 -3.30 -15.75
C GLU A 57 -2.05 -3.91 -14.72
N ALA A 58 -2.11 -3.34 -13.51
CA ALA A 58 -3.02 -3.79 -12.47
C ALA A 58 -4.49 -3.59 -12.89
N PHE A 59 -4.85 -2.43 -13.44
CA PHE A 59 -6.20 -2.18 -13.97
C PHE A 59 -6.55 -3.09 -15.15
N LEU A 60 -5.62 -3.33 -16.08
CA LEU A 60 -5.82 -4.26 -17.19
C LEU A 60 -6.02 -5.70 -16.68
N THR A 61 -5.27 -6.10 -15.66
CA THR A 61 -5.42 -7.40 -15.01
C THR A 61 -6.75 -7.50 -14.30
N ALA A 62 -7.15 -6.46 -13.56
CA ALA A 62 -8.43 -6.37 -12.89
C ALA A 62 -9.60 -6.44 -13.88
N PHE A 63 -9.52 -5.75 -15.01
CA PHE A 63 -10.54 -5.82 -16.06
C PHE A 63 -10.73 -7.25 -16.57
N LYS A 64 -9.61 -7.92 -16.92
CA LYS A 64 -9.62 -9.30 -17.42
C LYS A 64 -10.10 -10.31 -16.38
N ALA A 65 -9.82 -10.06 -15.11
CA ALA A 65 -10.13 -10.96 -14.02
C ALA A 65 -11.46 -10.62 -13.31
N LEU A 66 -12.18 -9.58 -13.74
CA LEU A 66 -13.34 -9.06 -13.01
C LEU A 66 -14.44 -10.10 -12.82
N SER A 67 -14.63 -11.00 -13.80
CA SER A 67 -15.59 -12.11 -13.73
C SER A 67 -15.29 -13.12 -12.62
N THR A 68 -14.05 -13.13 -12.10
CA THR A 68 -13.63 -14.01 -11.00
C THR A 68 -13.80 -13.37 -9.63
N PHE A 69 -14.11 -12.08 -9.57
CA PHE A 69 -14.33 -11.37 -8.31
C PHE A 69 -15.67 -11.79 -7.70
N ARG A 70 -15.61 -12.38 -6.50
CA ARG A 70 -16.77 -12.98 -5.80
C ARG A 70 -17.43 -12.06 -4.79
N ALA A 71 -16.92 -10.85 -4.59
CA ALA A 71 -17.37 -9.91 -3.57
C ALA A 71 -17.27 -10.42 -2.12
N ASP A 72 -16.38 -11.40 -1.86
CA ASP A 72 -16.04 -11.86 -0.51
C ASP A 72 -15.26 -10.79 0.29
N SER A 73 -14.63 -9.84 -0.40
CA SER A 73 -13.99 -8.64 0.16
C SER A 73 -14.34 -7.40 -0.67
N LYS A 74 -13.98 -6.20 -0.19
CA LYS A 74 -14.20 -4.96 -0.94
C LYS A 74 -13.45 -5.01 -2.28
N PHE A 75 -14.03 -4.41 -3.32
CA PHE A 75 -13.36 -4.30 -4.63
C PHE A 75 -12.00 -3.61 -4.52
N SER A 76 -11.89 -2.57 -3.68
CA SER A 76 -10.62 -1.91 -3.37
C SER A 76 -9.58 -2.89 -2.85
N THR A 77 -9.91 -3.72 -1.86
CA THR A 77 -8.99 -4.72 -1.29
C THR A 77 -8.52 -5.73 -2.35
N TRP A 78 -9.44 -6.19 -3.20
CA TRP A 78 -9.11 -7.07 -4.33
C TRP A 78 -8.19 -6.40 -5.36
N LEU A 79 -8.44 -5.14 -5.69
CA LEU A 79 -7.62 -4.37 -6.63
C LEU A 79 -6.22 -4.08 -6.06
N TYR A 80 -6.13 -3.75 -4.77
CA TYR A 80 -4.85 -3.58 -4.06
C TYR A 80 -4.02 -4.85 -4.11
N ARG A 81 -4.64 -6.03 -3.96
CA ARG A 81 -3.94 -7.31 -4.10
C ARG A 81 -3.30 -7.46 -5.48
N ILE A 82 -4.02 -7.11 -6.53
CA ILE A 82 -3.50 -7.17 -7.90
C ILE A 82 -2.30 -6.22 -8.04
N ALA A 83 -2.46 -4.97 -7.60
CA ALA A 83 -1.41 -3.94 -7.70
C ALA A 83 -0.16 -4.28 -6.87
N ALA A 84 -0.33 -4.71 -5.62
CA ALA A 84 0.77 -5.09 -4.74
C ALA A 84 1.57 -6.27 -5.31
N ASN A 85 0.89 -7.28 -5.86
CA ASN A 85 1.56 -8.41 -6.52
C ASN A 85 2.36 -7.97 -7.74
N LYS A 86 1.83 -7.06 -8.57
CA LYS A 86 2.57 -6.49 -9.71
C LYS A 86 3.85 -5.77 -9.25
N CYS A 87 3.74 -4.92 -8.23
CA CYS A 87 4.89 -4.21 -7.68
C CYS A 87 5.94 -5.17 -7.11
N LYS A 88 5.50 -6.22 -6.41
CA LYS A 88 6.37 -7.25 -5.83
C LYS A 88 7.10 -8.04 -6.91
N ASP A 89 6.41 -8.44 -7.97
CA ASP A 89 7.02 -9.16 -9.09
C ASP A 89 8.04 -8.29 -9.83
N TRP A 90 7.73 -7.01 -10.05
CA TRP A 90 8.68 -6.04 -10.62
C TRP A 90 9.92 -5.84 -9.73
N LEU A 91 9.74 -5.70 -8.42
CA LEU A 91 10.84 -5.55 -7.46
C LEU A 91 11.76 -6.79 -7.44
N ARG A 92 11.17 -7.99 -7.56
CA ARG A 92 11.92 -9.26 -7.68
C ARG A 92 12.73 -9.31 -8.96
N ALA A 93 12.15 -8.92 -10.09
CA ALA A 93 12.83 -8.92 -11.39
C ALA A 93 14.00 -7.94 -11.46
N ARG A 94 13.89 -6.77 -10.81
CA ARG A 94 14.91 -5.72 -10.84
C ARG A 94 16.13 -5.99 -9.93
N ARG A 95 16.04 -6.96 -9.02
CA ARG A 95 17.17 -7.39 -8.15
C ARG A 95 17.35 -8.91 -8.19
N PRO A 96 17.88 -9.48 -9.30
CA PRO A 96 18.26 -10.88 -9.33
C PRO A 96 19.40 -11.10 -8.32
N GLY A 97 19.09 -11.69 -7.16
CA GLY A 97 20.08 -11.95 -6.09
C GLY A 97 19.61 -11.64 -4.68
N LEU A 98 18.56 -10.82 -4.52
CA LEU A 98 17.80 -10.77 -3.27
C LEU A 98 16.63 -11.74 -3.40
N GLY A 99 16.96 -13.04 -3.39
CA GLY A 99 16.04 -14.02 -2.86
C GLY A 99 15.54 -13.54 -1.50
N GLN A 100 14.40 -14.06 -1.06
CA GLN A 100 13.92 -13.90 0.31
C GLN A 100 15.06 -14.29 1.24
N HIS A 101 15.92 -13.34 1.63
CA HIS A 101 16.86 -13.58 2.69
C HIS A 101 15.95 -13.70 3.89
N ASP A 102 15.91 -14.90 4.46
CA ASP A 102 15.39 -15.14 5.79
C ASP A 102 15.88 -13.99 6.66
N VAL A 103 14.94 -13.11 6.96
CA VAL A 103 15.16 -12.03 7.89
C VAL A 103 15.21 -12.74 9.22
N ASP A 104 16.42 -12.97 9.74
CA ASP A 104 16.60 -13.51 11.09
C ASP A 104 15.79 -12.66 12.06
N ILE A 105 14.73 -13.28 12.60
CA ILE A 105 13.74 -12.65 13.46
C ILE A 105 14.33 -12.62 14.86
N GLU A 106 15.11 -11.60 15.18
CA GLU A 106 15.49 -11.34 16.56
C GLU A 106 14.51 -10.34 17.19
N GLU A 107 13.87 -10.79 18.27
CA GLU A 107 12.67 -10.24 18.89
C GLU A 107 13.03 -9.20 19.97
N THR A 108 12.55 -7.96 19.83
CA THR A 108 12.41 -7.02 20.97
C THR A 108 11.39 -5.94 20.63
N LEU A 109 10.30 -5.90 21.39
CA LEU A 109 9.15 -5.00 21.24
C LEU A 109 9.21 -3.88 22.30
N ASP A 110 9.12 -2.61 21.88
CA ASP A 110 8.79 -1.50 22.78
C ASP A 110 7.79 -0.52 22.13
N HIS A 111 6.80 -0.10 22.93
CA HIS A 111 5.61 0.66 22.54
C HIS A 111 5.70 2.11 23.02
N HIS A 112 5.58 3.11 22.14
CA HIS A 112 5.17 4.49 22.49
C HIS A 112 4.32 5.16 21.39
N VAL A 113 3.39 6.01 21.84
CA VAL A 113 2.31 6.75 21.13
C VAL A 113 2.67 8.25 21.10
N PHE A 114 2.27 9.01 20.07
CA PHE A 114 2.50 10.47 19.96
C PHE A 114 1.22 11.25 19.59
N GLN A 115 1.11 12.49 20.08
CA GLN A 115 0.02 13.46 19.84
C GLN A 115 0.49 14.77 19.13
N GLU A 116 -0.36 15.21 18.19
CA GLU A 116 -0.84 16.53 17.66
C GLU A 116 0.01 17.83 17.45
N GLN A 117 -0.38 18.62 16.42
CA GLN A 117 0.39 19.61 15.61
C GLN A 117 -0.27 21.02 15.43
N THR A 118 0.47 22.07 14.99
CA THR A 118 0.04 23.50 14.75
C THR A 118 0.55 24.15 13.41
N PRO A 119 0.07 25.34 12.93
CA PRO A 119 0.15 25.82 11.52
C PRO A 119 1.51 26.21 10.90
N GLU A 120 2.55 26.54 11.67
CA GLU A 120 3.94 26.66 11.16
C GLU A 120 4.45 25.32 10.63
N HIS A 121 3.75 24.23 10.94
CA HIS A 121 3.93 22.93 10.32
C HIS A 121 3.67 22.91 8.81
N LEU A 122 2.91 23.78 8.15
CA LEU A 122 2.49 23.48 6.75
C LEU A 122 3.64 23.52 5.71
N LEU A 123 4.59 24.46 5.81
CA LEU A 123 5.80 24.47 4.99
C LEU A 123 6.81 23.41 5.45
N SER A 124 6.91 23.20 6.77
CA SER A 124 7.66 22.09 7.35
C SER A 124 7.07 20.73 6.95
N GLN A 125 5.77 20.64 6.69
CA GLN A 125 5.04 19.41 6.39
C GLN A 125 5.38 18.92 5.00
N GLN A 126 5.62 19.82 4.03
CA GLN A 126 6.08 19.40 2.71
C GLN A 126 7.50 18.81 2.76
N GLN A 127 8.40 19.45 3.51
CA GLN A 127 9.75 18.92 3.75
C GLN A 127 9.72 17.61 4.54
N VAL A 128 8.96 17.56 5.64
CA VAL A 128 8.76 16.36 6.46
C VAL A 128 8.08 15.25 5.66
N ALA A 129 7.13 15.56 4.78
CA ALA A 129 6.49 14.57 3.91
C ALA A 129 7.47 14.00 2.90
N GLN A 130 8.31 14.84 2.29
CA GLN A 130 9.37 14.40 1.39
C GLN A 130 10.42 13.54 2.11
N GLU A 131 10.83 13.94 3.32
CA GLU A 131 11.77 13.16 4.15
C GLU A 131 11.17 11.82 4.57
N LEU A 132 9.90 11.82 4.99
CA LEU A 132 9.16 10.61 5.33
C LEU A 132 9.06 9.66 4.13
N GLU A 133 8.75 10.20 2.94
CA GLU A 133 8.67 9.42 1.71
C GLU A 133 10.01 8.80 1.34
N GLN A 134 11.10 9.57 1.42
CA GLN A 134 12.45 9.05 1.22
C GLN A 134 12.83 7.98 2.24
N ALA A 135 12.48 8.16 3.52
CA ALA A 135 12.72 7.16 4.56
C ALA A 135 11.95 5.85 4.28
N ILE A 136 10.68 5.95 3.85
CA ILE A 136 9.88 4.79 3.43
C ILE A 136 10.55 4.06 2.26
N GLN A 137 11.06 4.80 1.28
CA GLN A 137 11.79 4.25 0.14
C GLN A 137 13.15 3.60 0.50
N ARG A 138 13.71 3.86 1.68
CA ARG A 138 14.94 3.20 2.17
C ARG A 138 14.67 1.91 2.94
N LEU A 139 13.45 1.70 3.41
CA LEU A 139 13.08 0.45 4.09
C LEU A 139 13.32 -0.78 3.21
N PRO A 140 13.75 -1.92 3.78
CA PRO A 140 13.74 -3.21 3.10
C PRO A 140 12.36 -3.50 2.48
N PRO A 141 12.27 -4.11 1.29
CA PRO A 141 11.00 -4.28 0.57
C PRO A 141 9.87 -4.90 1.40
N LEU A 142 10.17 -5.95 2.18
CA LEU A 142 9.17 -6.65 3.00
C LEU A 142 8.62 -5.78 4.13
N TYR A 143 9.42 -4.87 4.69
CA TYR A 143 8.98 -3.95 5.73
C TYR A 143 8.25 -2.76 5.13
N ARG A 144 8.73 -2.26 3.99
CA ARG A 144 8.08 -1.18 3.25
C ARG A 144 6.66 -1.56 2.84
N GLU A 145 6.50 -2.71 2.21
CA GLU A 145 5.21 -3.25 1.78
C GLU A 145 4.22 -3.34 2.95
N ALA A 146 4.64 -3.99 4.05
CA ALA A 146 3.78 -4.14 5.23
C ALA A 146 3.45 -2.79 5.88
N PHE A 147 4.42 -1.88 5.99
CA PHE A 147 4.24 -0.54 6.54
C PHE A 147 3.27 0.29 5.71
N VAL A 148 3.45 0.34 4.39
CA VAL A 148 2.61 1.10 3.45
C VAL A 148 1.16 0.63 3.54
N LEU A 149 0.92 -0.67 3.38
CA LEU A 149 -0.44 -1.23 3.46
C LEU A 149 -1.09 -0.96 4.82
N LYS A 150 -0.34 -1.03 5.92
CA LYS A 150 -0.93 -0.87 7.25
C LYS A 150 -1.18 0.59 7.64
N HIS A 151 -0.16 1.44 7.49
CA HIS A 151 -0.15 2.78 8.08
C HIS A 151 -0.54 3.87 7.10
N VAL A 152 -0.34 3.62 5.81
CA VAL A 152 -0.59 4.62 4.77
C VAL A 152 -1.91 4.35 4.07
N GLU A 153 -2.18 3.08 3.76
CA GLU A 153 -3.44 2.66 3.15
C GLU A 153 -4.52 2.29 4.19
N GLY A 154 -4.13 2.14 5.47
CA GLY A 154 -5.06 1.91 6.58
C GLY A 154 -5.68 0.51 6.64
N LEU A 155 -5.10 -0.48 5.96
CA LEU A 155 -5.69 -1.82 5.86
C LEU A 155 -5.66 -2.60 7.18
N SER A 156 -6.62 -3.51 7.36
CA SER A 156 -6.60 -4.47 8.46
C SER A 156 -5.52 -5.53 8.25
N TYR A 157 -5.11 -6.23 9.31
CA TYR A 157 -4.16 -7.35 9.14
C TYR A 157 -4.78 -8.47 8.30
N GLU A 158 -6.08 -8.72 8.44
CA GLU A 158 -6.81 -9.72 7.63
C GLU A 158 -6.79 -9.36 6.15
N GLU A 159 -7.04 -8.09 5.79
CA GLU A 159 -6.95 -7.61 4.41
C GLU A 159 -5.52 -7.73 3.87
N MET A 160 -4.51 -7.46 4.71
CA MET A 160 -3.11 -7.62 4.33
C MET A 160 -2.72 -9.10 4.15
N GLU A 161 -3.26 -10.03 4.94
CA GLU A 161 -3.06 -11.48 4.75
C GLU A 161 -3.61 -11.90 3.39
N GLU A 162 -4.81 -11.43 3.02
CA GLU A 162 -5.42 -11.70 1.71
C GLU A 162 -4.58 -11.13 0.55
N ILE A 163 -4.00 -9.94 0.74
CA ILE A 163 -3.20 -9.24 -0.27
C ILE A 163 -1.83 -9.89 -0.45
N LEU A 164 -1.15 -10.21 0.65
CA LEU A 164 0.26 -10.62 0.64
C LEU A 164 0.47 -12.13 0.66
N GLY A 165 -0.54 -12.90 1.09
CA GLY A 165 -0.44 -14.35 1.29
C GLY A 165 0.52 -14.72 2.43
N VAL A 166 0.64 -13.86 3.44
CA VAL A 166 1.54 -14.01 4.59
C VAL A 166 0.72 -13.91 5.85
N ASN A 167 0.97 -14.76 6.85
CA ASN A 167 0.21 -14.76 8.10
C ASN A 167 0.36 -13.46 8.91
N GLY A 168 -0.64 -13.17 9.72
CA GLY A 168 -0.83 -11.92 10.43
C GLY A 168 0.26 -11.65 11.46
N ASP A 169 0.82 -12.68 12.08
CA ASP A 169 1.91 -12.52 13.04
C ASP A 169 3.22 -12.09 12.35
N THR A 170 3.51 -12.66 11.18
CA THR A 170 4.63 -12.21 10.34
C THR A 170 4.39 -10.78 9.86
N LEU A 171 3.15 -10.42 9.51
CA LEU A 171 2.80 -9.06 9.10
C LEU A 171 2.97 -8.05 10.23
N LYS A 172 2.49 -8.36 11.45
CA LYS A 172 2.70 -7.52 12.64
C LYS A 172 4.20 -7.29 12.88
N MET A 173 5.01 -8.33 12.77
CA MET A 173 6.47 -8.24 12.90
C MET A 173 7.06 -7.31 11.83
N ARG A 174 6.72 -7.50 10.55
CA ARG A 174 7.22 -6.66 9.44
C ARG A 174 6.82 -5.20 9.61
N VAL A 175 5.57 -4.95 9.99
CA VAL A 175 5.06 -3.60 10.31
C VAL A 175 5.86 -2.99 11.44
N TYR A 176 6.07 -3.73 12.53
CA TYR A 176 6.82 -3.25 13.69
C TYR A 176 8.27 -2.91 13.32
N LYS A 177 8.97 -3.81 12.60
CA LYS A 177 10.35 -3.58 12.14
C LYS A 177 10.44 -2.38 11.19
N GLY A 178 9.48 -2.24 10.27
CA GLY A 178 9.37 -1.06 9.41
C GLY A 178 9.24 0.22 10.22
N ARG A 179 8.33 0.26 11.20
CA ARG A 179 8.15 1.42 12.10
C ARG A 179 9.42 1.75 12.88
N LEU A 180 10.10 0.73 13.43
CA LEU A 180 11.33 0.92 14.21
C LEU A 180 12.46 1.51 13.35
N GLN A 181 12.66 0.98 12.14
CA GLN A 181 13.67 1.50 11.23
C GLN A 181 13.33 2.93 10.78
N LEU A 182 12.07 3.20 10.43
CA LEU A 182 11.62 4.54 10.05
C LEU A 182 11.85 5.54 11.19
N SER A 183 11.52 5.16 12.42
CA SER A 183 11.73 5.99 13.61
C SER A 183 13.21 6.31 13.83
N ARG A 184 14.12 5.36 13.58
CA ARG A 184 15.57 5.58 13.69
C ARG A 184 16.08 6.51 12.61
N GLU A 185 15.62 6.35 11.37
CA GLU A 185 15.99 7.22 10.25
C GLU A 185 15.47 8.65 10.42
N LEU A 186 14.24 8.83 10.90
CA LEU A 186 13.69 10.16 11.16
C LEU A 186 14.32 10.84 12.38
N ALA A 187 14.72 10.07 13.40
CA ALA A 187 15.45 10.59 14.56
C ALA A 187 16.86 11.06 14.20
N SER A 188 17.55 10.40 13.26
CA SER A 188 18.88 10.85 12.80
C SER A 188 18.80 12.08 11.90
N LEU A 189 17.65 12.34 11.27
CA LEU A 189 17.38 13.55 10.48
C LEU A 189 17.01 14.76 11.34
N ASN A 190 16.51 14.55 12.56
CA ASN A 190 16.26 15.59 13.56
C ASN A 190 17.16 15.43 14.82
N PRO A 191 18.49 15.55 14.71
CA PRO A 191 19.36 15.60 15.87
C PRO A 191 19.15 16.96 16.56
N SER A 192 18.22 17.00 17.52
CA SER A 192 17.96 18.12 18.44
C SER A 192 17.21 19.33 17.84
N ARG A 193 15.93 19.44 18.21
CA ARG A 193 15.33 20.71 18.64
C ARG A 193 15.18 20.67 20.16
#